data_AF-A0A3M1AQG9-F1
#
_entry.id   AF-A0A3M1AQG9-F1
#
_cell.length_a   1.000
_cell.length_b   1.000
_cell.length_c   1.000
_cell.angle_alpha   90.00
_cell.angle_beta   90.00
_cell.angle_gamma   90.00
#
_symmetry.space_group_name_H-M   'P 1'
#
loop_
_entity.id
_entity.type
_entity.pdbx_description
1 polymer ?
#
loop_
_entity_poly.entity_id
_entity_poly.type
_entity_poly.pdbx_seq_one_letter_code
_entity_poly.pdbx_strand_id
1 'polypeptide(L)'
;ASPHGSRSRAAFGRFETKAGGPSGKSAPQTSGVKGNFKKPASTRKEVMRADPATFKPSPPDSIQPGMKVLHLRFGEGKVISVDGSRDKRVATIFFPELDSDAQKRIMLKFAKLQILT
;
A
#
# COMPACT_ATOMS: atom_id res chain seq x y z
N ALA A 1 27.49 -50.79 -49.64
CA ALA A 1 26.80 -49.87 -50.55
C ALA A 1 27.10 -48.44 -50.10
N SER A 2 27.78 -47.66 -50.95
CA SER A 2 27.77 -46.19 -50.88
C SER A 2 26.40 -45.67 -51.37
N PRO A 3 25.93 -44.48 -50.94
CA PRO A 3 26.11 -43.30 -51.81
C PRO A 3 26.36 -41.97 -51.03
N HIS A 4 27.24 -41.10 -51.53
CA HIS A 4 26.97 -39.73 -52.07
C HIS A 4 26.41 -38.72 -51.04
N GLY A 5 26.93 -37.50 -50.85
CA GLY A 5 27.94 -36.76 -51.58
C GLY A 5 28.09 -35.33 -51.04
N SER A 6 29.20 -34.70 -51.45
CA SER A 6 29.44 -33.25 -51.62
C SER A 6 29.19 -32.29 -50.46
N ARG A 7 30.24 -32.08 -49.64
CA ARG A 7 30.47 -30.78 -48.98
C ARG A 7 31.37 -29.92 -49.87
N SER A 8 30.75 -29.07 -50.68
CA SER A 8 31.45 -28.12 -51.55
C SER A 8 32.09 -26.99 -50.73
N ARG A 9 33.40 -27.14 -50.52
CA ARG A 9 34.46 -26.17 -50.82
C ARG A 9 34.17 -24.69 -50.47
N ALA A 10 34.76 -24.25 -49.36
CA ALA A 10 34.98 -22.84 -49.08
C ALA A 10 35.82 -22.19 -50.20
N ALA A 11 35.34 -21.07 -50.74
CA ALA A 11 36.11 -20.16 -51.57
C ALA A 11 35.93 -18.74 -51.03
N PHE A 12 37.06 -18.14 -50.71
CA PHE A 12 37.24 -16.81 -50.18
C PHE A 12 36.77 -15.75 -51.19
N GLY A 13 36.05 -14.74 -50.70
CA GLY A 13 35.57 -13.61 -51.49
C GLY A 13 35.46 -12.36 -50.64
N ARG A 14 36.59 -11.67 -50.51
CA ARG A 14 36.76 -10.27 -50.08
C ARG A 14 35.65 -9.37 -50.64
N PHE A 15 34.94 -8.62 -49.79
CA PHE A 15 34.24 -7.41 -50.22
C PHE A 15 34.26 -6.31 -49.13
N GLU A 16 35.21 -5.41 -49.33
CA GLU A 16 35.12 -3.94 -49.26
C GLU A 16 34.18 -3.29 -48.22
N THR A 17 34.82 -2.57 -47.29
CA THR A 17 34.23 -1.54 -46.45
C THR A 17 33.88 -0.30 -47.27
N LYS A 18 32.60 0.09 -47.38
CA LYS A 18 32.25 1.46 -47.80
C LYS A 18 30.87 1.92 -47.32
N ALA A 19 30.92 2.92 -46.43
CA ALA A 19 30.03 4.07 -46.27
C ALA A 19 28.50 3.87 -46.14
N GLY A 20 27.95 4.37 -45.03
CA GLY A 20 26.54 4.81 -44.93
C GLY A 20 25.94 4.65 -43.54
N GLY A 21 26.09 5.64 -42.65
CA GLY A 21 25.28 5.74 -41.41
C GLY A 21 23.91 6.40 -41.68
N PRO A 22 23.16 6.85 -40.65
CA PRO A 22 23.01 6.35 -39.28
C PRO A 22 21.51 6.08 -38.96
N SER A 23 21.21 5.81 -37.68
CA SER A 23 19.90 6.00 -37.02
C SER A 23 18.76 5.02 -37.30
N GLY A 24 18.79 3.89 -36.60
CA GLY A 24 17.59 3.18 -36.16
C GLY A 24 17.62 3.08 -34.64
N LYS A 25 16.96 4.02 -33.94
CA LYS A 25 16.84 3.99 -32.47
C LYS A 25 16.10 2.71 -32.08
N SER A 26 16.82 1.74 -31.53
CA SER A 26 16.25 0.54 -30.91
C SER A 26 15.47 0.98 -29.66
N ALA A 27 14.16 1.14 -29.78
CA ALA A 27 13.30 1.23 -28.62
C ALA A 27 13.26 -0.16 -27.95
N PRO A 28 13.46 -0.27 -26.63
CA PRO A 28 13.31 -1.55 -25.95
C PRO A 28 11.86 -2.01 -26.10
N GLN A 29 11.67 -3.19 -26.67
CA GLN A 29 10.38 -3.89 -26.73
C GLN A 29 10.01 -4.35 -25.32
N THR A 30 9.52 -3.43 -24.49
CA THR A 30 8.90 -3.82 -23.22
C THR A 30 7.50 -4.30 -23.53
N SER A 31 7.19 -5.56 -23.23
CA SER A 31 5.82 -6.09 -23.25
C SER A 31 4.99 -5.36 -22.18
N GLY A 32 4.47 -4.19 -22.53
CA GLY A 32 3.58 -3.42 -21.66
C GLY A 32 2.19 -4.04 -21.65
N VAL A 33 1.75 -4.55 -20.51
CA VAL A 33 0.34 -4.90 -20.32
C VAL A 33 -0.49 -3.62 -20.34
N LYS A 34 -1.12 -3.33 -21.48
CA LYS A 34 -2.07 -2.21 -21.63
C LYS A 34 -3.42 -2.63 -21.04
N GLY A 35 -3.51 -2.62 -19.72
CA GLY A 35 -4.77 -2.83 -18.99
C GLY A 35 -5.58 -1.54 -18.85
N ASN A 36 -6.90 -1.62 -18.98
CA ASN A 36 -7.81 -0.52 -18.65
C ASN A 36 -8.04 -0.45 -17.13
N PHE A 37 -6.97 -0.15 -16.38
CA PHE A 37 -7.03 -0.03 -14.92
C PHE A 37 -7.95 1.15 -14.57
N LYS A 38 -9.20 0.83 -14.21
CA LYS A 38 -10.08 1.80 -13.56
C LYS A 38 -9.40 2.15 -12.24
N LYS A 39 -8.77 3.33 -12.18
CA LYS A 39 -8.28 3.89 -10.91
C LYS A 39 -9.45 3.80 -9.94
N PRO A 40 -9.37 3.04 -8.84
CA PRO A 40 -10.44 3.06 -7.87
C PRO A 40 -10.54 4.51 -7.43
N ALA A 41 -11.68 5.14 -7.73
CA ALA A 41 -11.94 6.49 -7.28
C ALA A 41 -11.74 6.47 -5.77
N SER A 42 -10.69 7.14 -5.30
CA SER A 42 -10.38 7.33 -3.89
C SER A 42 -11.39 8.32 -3.30
N THR A 43 -12.66 7.93 -3.37
CA THR A 43 -13.81 8.68 -2.89
C THR A 43 -14.83 7.72 -2.31
N ARG A 44 -14.38 6.59 -1.76
CA ARG A 44 -15.06 6.11 -0.57
C ARG A 44 -14.68 7.12 0.51
N LYS A 45 -15.45 8.21 0.61
CA LYS A 45 -15.53 8.98 1.84
C LYS A 45 -15.94 7.93 2.87
N GLU A 46 -14.94 7.31 3.52
CA GLU A 46 -15.22 6.68 4.80
C GLU A 46 -15.93 7.76 5.58
N VAL A 47 -17.12 7.46 6.07
CA VAL A 47 -17.93 8.39 6.84
C VAL A 47 -17.17 8.58 8.14
N MET A 48 -16.15 9.44 8.11
CA MET A 48 -15.34 9.78 9.26
C MET A 48 -16.31 10.51 10.18
N ARG A 49 -16.54 9.93 11.36
CA ARG A 49 -17.45 10.52 12.34
C ARG A 49 -16.86 11.76 13.01
N ALA A 50 -15.56 12.00 12.83
CA ALA A 50 -14.89 13.18 13.33
C ALA A 50 -14.10 13.90 12.24
N ASP A 51 -14.09 15.23 12.32
CA ASP A 51 -13.35 16.10 11.42
C ASP A 51 -11.83 15.98 11.64
N PRO A 52 -11.05 15.57 10.61
CA PRO A 52 -9.61 15.48 10.73
C PRO A 52 -8.91 16.85 10.86
N ALA A 53 -9.61 17.96 10.57
CA ALA A 53 -9.06 19.32 10.64
C ALA A 53 -8.85 19.82 12.07
N THR A 54 -9.69 19.39 13.01
CA THR A 54 -9.65 19.82 14.42
C THR A 54 -9.06 18.74 15.34
N PHE A 55 -8.75 17.57 14.76
CA PHE A 55 -8.31 16.39 15.50
C PHE A 55 -6.87 16.53 16.01
N LYS A 56 -6.68 16.48 17.33
CA LYS A 56 -5.37 16.50 18.00
C LYS A 56 -5.01 15.11 18.51
N PRO A 57 -4.18 14.33 17.78
CA PRO A 57 -3.76 13.01 18.24
C PRO A 57 -3.02 13.11 19.56
N SER A 58 -3.46 12.35 20.54
CA SER A 58 -2.82 12.25 21.85
C SER A 58 -1.81 11.10 21.85
N PRO A 59 -0.71 11.22 22.63
CA PRO A 59 0.27 10.15 22.72
C PRO A 59 -0.33 8.89 23.36
N PRO A 60 0.03 7.69 22.87
CA PRO A 60 -0.53 6.42 23.36
C PRO A 60 -0.15 6.13 24.82
N ASP A 61 0.96 6.68 25.31
CA ASP A 61 1.40 6.55 26.70
C ASP A 61 0.46 7.25 27.69
N SER A 62 -0.23 8.32 27.26
CA SER A 62 -1.15 9.10 28.10
C SER A 62 -2.55 8.50 28.20
N ILE A 63 -2.88 7.50 27.39
CA ILE A 63 -4.20 6.86 27.41
C ILE A 63 -4.29 5.86 28.56
N GLN A 64 -5.32 6.03 29.39
CA GLN A 64 -5.60 5.21 30.56
C GLN A 64 -7.05 4.67 30.53
N PRO A 65 -7.32 3.54 31.22
CA PRO A 65 -8.69 3.07 31.40
C PRO A 65 -9.54 4.13 32.11
N GLY A 66 -10.79 4.28 31.68
CA GLY A 66 -11.75 5.25 32.20
C GLY A 66 -11.84 6.56 31.39
N MET A 67 -10.84 6.88 30.56
CA MET A 67 -10.82 8.11 29.76
C MET A 67 -11.79 8.05 28.57
N LYS A 68 -12.30 9.21 28.15
CA LYS A 68 -13.03 9.36 26.89
C LYS A 68 -12.06 9.70 25.76
N VAL A 69 -12.21 9.00 24.65
CA VAL A 69 -11.38 9.15 23.46
C VAL A 69 -12.25 9.34 22.22
N LEU A 70 -11.76 10.14 21.28
CA LEU A 70 -12.34 10.33 19.96
C LEU A 70 -11.48 9.57 18.93
N HIS A 71 -12.12 8.74 18.12
CA HIS A 71 -11.51 8.06 16.99
C HIS A 71 -12.16 8.52 15.68
N LEU A 72 -11.34 8.81 14.66
CA LEU A 72 -11.83 9.33 13.37
C LEU A 72 -12.90 8.46 12.69
N ARG A 73 -12.78 7.13 12.84
CA ARG A 73 -13.65 6.15 12.16
C ARG A 73 -14.79 5.63 13.02
N PHE A 74 -14.63 5.68 14.35
CA PHE A 74 -15.59 5.07 15.30
C PHE A 74 -16.34 6.11 16.11
N GLY A 75 -15.89 7.37 16.12
CA GLY A 75 -16.46 8.44 16.93
C GLY A 75 -15.94 8.39 18.36
N GLU A 76 -16.80 8.82 19.28
CA GLU A 76 -16.48 8.87 20.70
C GLU A 76 -16.55 7.49 21.34
N GLY A 77 -15.62 7.20 22.24
CA GLY A 77 -15.55 5.95 22.98
C GLY A 77 -14.96 6.12 24.36
N LYS A 78 -15.17 5.12 25.22
CA LYS A 78 -14.63 5.06 26.58
C LYS A 78 -13.65 3.91 26.69
N VAL A 79 -12.44 4.19 27.20
CA VAL A 79 -11.43 3.15 27.41
C VAL A 79 -11.87 2.28 28.59
N ILE A 80 -11.99 0.98 28.37
CA ILE A 80 -12.34 -0.02 29.38
C ILE A 80 -11.09 -0.60 30.01
N SER A 81 -10.13 -1.04 29.20
CA SER A 81 -8.85 -1.58 29.63
C SER A 81 -7.73 -1.16 28.69
N VAL A 82 -6.50 -1.16 29.20
CA VAL A 82 -5.28 -1.01 28.41
C VAL A 82 -4.33 -2.13 28.80
N ASP A 83 -3.95 -2.94 27.82
CA ASP A 83 -3.12 -4.12 27.99
C ASP A 83 -1.88 -4.03 27.09
N GLY A 84 -0.79 -4.69 27.49
CA GLY A 84 0.45 -4.78 26.71
C GLY A 84 1.57 -3.81 27.11
N SER A 85 2.77 -4.05 26.60
CA SER A 85 3.98 -3.26 26.89
C SER A 85 4.01 -1.97 26.07
N ARG A 86 4.90 -1.03 26.42
CA ARG A 86 5.01 0.32 25.83
C ARG A 86 4.91 0.36 24.29
N ASP A 87 5.58 -0.57 23.59
CA ASP A 87 5.59 -0.62 22.13
C ASP A 87 4.37 -1.29 21.48
N LYS A 88 3.64 -2.12 22.24
CA LYS A 88 2.51 -2.95 21.76
C LYS A 88 1.28 -2.77 22.65
N ARG A 89 0.98 -1.54 23.05
CA ARG A 89 -0.21 -1.23 23.84
C ARG A 89 -1.48 -1.43 23.02
N VAL A 90 -2.41 -2.17 23.60
CA VAL A 90 -3.72 -2.47 23.04
C VAL A 90 -4.78 -2.04 24.04
N ALA A 91 -5.67 -1.15 23.62
CA ALA A 91 -6.78 -0.70 24.44
C ALA A 91 -8.08 -1.38 24.02
N THR A 92 -8.88 -1.76 25.00
CA THR A 92 -10.28 -2.16 24.79
C THR A 92 -11.12 -0.92 24.99
N ILE A 93 -11.74 -0.43 23.92
CA ILE A 93 -12.54 0.81 23.93
C ILE A 93 -13.99 0.45 23.64
N PHE A 94 -14.89 0.95 24.48
CA PHE A 94 -16.33 0.86 24.26
C PHE A 94 -16.82 2.07 23.48
N PHE A 95 -17.35 1.85 22.28
CA PHE A 95 -17.95 2.85 21.42
C PHE A 95 -19.48 2.73 21.48
N PRO A 96 -20.18 3.62 22.19
CA PRO A 96 -21.63 3.58 22.29
C PRO A 96 -22.33 3.81 20.95
N GLU A 97 -21.69 4.48 20.00
CA GLU A 97 -22.30 4.78 18.70
C GLU A 97 -22.17 3.66 17.64
N LEU A 98 -21.63 2.50 18.03
CA LEU A 98 -21.47 1.31 17.19
C LEU A 98 -22.58 0.29 17.51
N ASP A 99 -23.51 0.09 16.57
CA ASP A 99 -24.75 -0.68 16.80
C ASP A 99 -24.57 -2.20 16.99
N SER A 100 -23.48 -2.80 16.51
CA SER A 100 -23.30 -4.27 16.52
C SER A 100 -22.06 -4.77 17.26
N ASP A 101 -21.13 -3.89 17.61
CA ASP A 101 -19.87 -4.26 18.28
C ASP A 101 -19.40 -3.10 19.15
N ALA A 102 -20.09 -2.92 20.28
CA ALA A 102 -19.83 -1.78 21.12
C ALA A 102 -18.44 -1.82 21.76
N GLN A 103 -17.76 -2.97 21.87
CA GLN A 103 -16.37 -3.05 22.33
C GLN A 103 -15.42 -3.38 21.17
N LYS A 104 -14.39 -2.55 20.98
CA LYS A 104 -13.33 -2.80 20.00
C LYS A 104 -11.97 -2.82 20.68
N ARG A 105 -11.17 -3.81 20.31
CA ARG A 105 -9.78 -3.95 20.74
C ARG A 105 -8.89 -3.29 19.69
N ILE A 106 -8.18 -2.23 20.09
CA ILE A 106 -7.49 -1.34 19.17
C ILE A 106 -6.05 -1.12 19.65
N MET A 107 -5.08 -1.24 18.74
CA MET A 107 -3.68 -0.95 19.07
C MET A 107 -3.43 0.55 19.08
N LEU A 108 -3.00 1.09 20.22
CA LEU A 108 -2.84 2.53 20.43
C LEU A 108 -1.80 3.16 19.49
N LYS A 109 -0.78 2.39 19.08
CA LYS A 109 0.26 2.84 18.14
C LYS A 109 -0.27 3.23 16.75
N PHE A 110 -1.36 2.58 16.30
CA PHE A 110 -1.93 2.80 14.98
C PHE A 110 -3.25 3.57 15.02
N ALA A 111 -3.88 3.63 16.18
CA ALA A 111 -5.12 4.35 16.37
C ALA A 111 -4.81 5.80 16.68
N LYS A 112 -5.04 6.66 15.69
CA LYS A 112 -5.10 8.10 15.89
C LYS A 112 -6.29 8.38 16.81
N LEU A 113 -6.02 8.47 18.11
CA LEU A 113 -6.99 8.73 19.17
C LEU A 113 -6.70 10.11 19.77
N GLN A 114 -7.75 10.86 20.03
CA GLN A 114 -7.69 12.11 20.77
C GLN A 114 -8.35 11.90 22.13
N ILE A 115 -7.68 12.32 23.20
CA ILE A 115 -8.27 12.35 24.54
C ILE A 115 -9.18 13.57 24.62
N LEU A 116 -10.44 13.37 25.07
CA LEU A 116 -11.43 14.45 25.22
C LEU A 116 -11.55 14.97 26.66
N THR A 117 -11.16 14.16 27.64
CA THR A 117 -11.33 14.41 29.09
C THR A 117 -10.14 13.92 29.87
#